data_AF-A0A974WPA0-F1
#
_entry.id   AF-A0A974WPA0-F1
#
_cell.length_a   1.000
_cell.length_b   1.000
_cell.length_c   1.000
_cell.angle_alpha   90.00
_cell.angle_beta   90.00
_cell.angle_gamma   90.00
#
_symmetry.space_group_name_H-M   'P 1'
#
loop_
_entity.id
_entity.type
_entity.pdbx_description
1 polymer ?
#
loop_
_entity_poly.entity_id
_entity_poly.type
_entity_poly.pdbx_seq_one_letter_code
_entity_poly.pdbx_strand_id
1 'polypeptide(L)'
;MIPSPYPMRTERLTLRLPRAEDVPALTAYRNDPEVAALQVWELPWSEERALELVARHAGLTDLADGGRHQVLIEQDGRVVGDLFVGLHEHGGVAHLGFTLARAAQGQGIATEAASAVVADLVERLGVHRVVAELSPRNLASARLLERLGMTFEVETHRSFWWRGGWDDNLVYAMSAAQWRAWRDRPRTPPTDVRLVEITDDTFRRWTRVGVHHTQQRFVATVQQSFVDALFPGTRDGVPLVADCRGIEADGDPAGFLMWSESPPRPYLWRFLVDRRHQGRGIGRRALDLWVRAMRERGHAEAETSWVQAPGGPEAFYLASGFVPTGEHDDGEALARLRLG
;
A
#
# COMPACT_ATOMS: atom_id res chain seq x y z
N MET A 1 32.46 7.98 -13.89
CA MET A 1 31.10 7.73 -14.40
C MET A 1 30.70 6.35 -13.88
N ILE A 2 29.63 6.23 -13.11
CA ILE A 2 29.18 4.91 -12.62
C ILE A 2 28.60 4.16 -13.83
N PRO A 3 28.99 2.90 -14.10
CA PRO A 3 28.49 2.15 -15.25
C PRO A 3 26.96 2.07 -15.26
N SER A 4 26.36 2.15 -16.45
CA SER A 4 24.91 1.93 -16.61
C SER A 4 24.56 0.47 -16.28
N PRO A 5 23.50 0.21 -15.51
CA PRO A 5 23.01 -1.13 -15.26
C PRO A 5 22.15 -1.64 -16.44
N TYR A 6 21.83 -0.82 -17.44
CA TYR A 6 20.93 -1.19 -18.52
C TYR A 6 21.68 -1.90 -19.68
N PRO A 7 21.20 -3.06 -20.15
CA PRO A 7 20.03 -3.81 -19.69
C PRO A 7 20.22 -4.43 -18.29
N MET A 8 19.30 -4.15 -17.37
CA MET A 8 19.35 -4.58 -15.98
C MET A 8 18.60 -5.91 -15.81
N ARG A 9 19.22 -6.88 -15.13
CA ARG A 9 18.60 -8.19 -14.87
C ARG A 9 18.10 -8.27 -13.43
N THR A 10 16.88 -8.76 -13.26
CA THR A 10 16.30 -9.14 -11.97
C THR A 10 16.17 -10.67 -11.90
N GLU A 11 15.39 -11.20 -10.96
CA GLU A 11 15.16 -12.64 -10.83
C GLU A 11 14.50 -13.22 -12.09
N ARG A 12 13.49 -12.53 -12.63
CA ARG A 12 12.68 -13.03 -13.76
C ARG A 12 12.72 -12.12 -14.98
N LEU A 13 13.26 -10.91 -14.85
CA LEU A 13 13.06 -9.85 -15.84
C LEU A 13 14.38 -9.31 -16.39
N THR A 14 14.30 -8.83 -17.62
CA THR A 14 15.30 -7.91 -18.19
C THR A 14 14.65 -6.55 -18.39
N LEU A 15 15.25 -5.51 -17.81
CA LEU A 15 14.77 -4.13 -17.90
C LEU A 15 15.70 -3.36 -18.84
N ARG A 16 15.16 -2.79 -19.91
CA ARG A 16 15.98 -2.15 -20.94
C ARG A 16 15.27 -1.00 -21.65
N LEU A 17 16.04 -0.15 -22.33
CA LEU A 17 15.47 0.92 -23.15
C LEU A 17 14.84 0.37 -24.44
N PRO A 18 13.80 1.05 -24.98
CA PRO A 18 13.10 0.65 -26.20
C PRO A 18 13.97 0.69 -27.46
N ARG A 19 13.63 -0.17 -28.42
CA ARG A 19 14.25 -0.32 -29.74
C ARG A 19 13.17 -0.42 -30.81
N ALA A 20 13.55 -0.27 -32.08
CA ALA A 20 12.62 -0.29 -33.21
C ALA A 20 11.80 -1.60 -33.29
N GLU A 21 12.41 -2.72 -32.92
CA GLU A 21 11.75 -4.04 -32.86
C GLU A 21 10.63 -4.14 -31.82
N ASP A 22 10.55 -3.22 -30.86
CA ASP A 22 9.55 -3.24 -29.79
C ASP A 22 8.22 -2.59 -30.19
N VAL A 23 8.19 -1.85 -31.31
CA VAL A 23 7.01 -1.10 -31.77
C VAL A 23 5.75 -1.97 -31.81
N PRO A 24 5.75 -3.20 -32.37
CA PRO A 24 4.57 -4.05 -32.37
C PRO A 24 4.07 -4.39 -30.96
N ALA A 25 4.97 -4.72 -30.03
CA ALA A 25 4.61 -5.06 -28.66
C ALA A 25 4.04 -3.84 -27.90
N LEU A 26 4.73 -2.69 -28.02
CA LEU A 26 4.31 -1.41 -27.41
C LEU A 26 2.92 -0.98 -27.88
N THR A 27 2.64 -1.13 -29.18
CA THR A 27 1.35 -0.82 -29.78
C THR A 27 0.28 -1.79 -29.31
N ALA A 28 0.58 -3.10 -29.25
CA ALA A 28 -0.39 -4.13 -28.89
C ALA A 28 -1.00 -3.91 -27.48
N TYR A 29 -0.18 -3.88 -26.42
CA TYR A 29 -0.74 -3.78 -25.07
C TYR A 29 -1.28 -2.39 -24.74
N ARG A 30 -0.79 -1.30 -25.36
CA ARG A 30 -1.35 0.05 -25.13
C ARG A 30 -2.69 0.28 -25.83
N ASN A 31 -3.01 -0.53 -26.85
CA ASN A 31 -4.33 -0.55 -27.48
C ASN A 31 -5.33 -1.50 -26.81
N ASP A 32 -4.90 -2.32 -25.85
CA ASP A 32 -5.84 -3.11 -25.05
C ASP A 32 -6.75 -2.15 -24.25
N PRO A 33 -8.09 -2.20 -24.44
CA PRO A 33 -9.00 -1.26 -23.79
C PRO A 33 -8.96 -1.31 -22.26
N GLU A 34 -8.68 -2.47 -21.66
CA GLU A 34 -8.56 -2.61 -20.20
C GLU A 34 -7.26 -2.01 -19.70
N VAL A 35 -6.15 -2.20 -20.42
CA VAL A 35 -4.86 -1.57 -20.09
C VAL A 35 -4.96 -0.05 -20.21
N ALA A 36 -5.60 0.45 -21.26
CA ALA A 36 -5.73 1.88 -21.54
C ALA A 36 -6.81 2.59 -20.70
N ALA A 37 -7.64 1.86 -19.96
CA ALA A 37 -8.81 2.42 -19.27
C ALA A 37 -8.45 3.54 -18.27
N LEU A 38 -7.31 3.40 -17.59
CA LEU A 38 -6.83 4.33 -16.55
C LEU A 38 -5.51 5.00 -16.95
N GLN A 39 -5.20 5.03 -18.24
CA GLN A 39 -3.98 5.61 -18.79
C GLN A 39 -4.28 6.94 -19.45
N VAL A 40 -3.26 7.81 -19.51
CA VAL A 40 -3.38 9.19 -19.98
C VAL A 40 -3.23 9.34 -21.50
N TRP A 41 -3.06 8.22 -22.23
CA TRP A 41 -2.98 8.27 -23.68
C TRP A 41 -4.33 8.01 -24.36
N GLU A 42 -4.49 8.63 -25.52
CA GLU A 42 -5.68 8.45 -26.34
C GLU A 42 -5.61 7.13 -27.12
N LEU A 43 -6.78 6.55 -27.33
CA LEU A 43 -6.96 5.41 -28.22
C LEU A 43 -7.48 5.91 -29.59
N PRO A 44 -7.04 5.29 -30.69
CA PRO A 44 -6.02 4.24 -30.76
C PRO A 44 -4.61 4.79 -30.47
N TRP A 45 -3.77 3.97 -29.85
CA TRP A 45 -2.34 4.25 -29.72
C TRP A 45 -1.66 3.87 -31.03
N SER A 46 -1.29 4.86 -31.85
CA SER A 46 -0.80 4.60 -33.21
C SER A 46 0.64 4.08 -33.24
N GLU A 47 1.00 3.45 -34.36
CA GLU A 47 2.37 2.99 -34.60
C GLU A 47 3.35 4.17 -34.65
N GLU A 48 2.94 5.32 -35.17
CA GLU A 48 3.74 6.55 -35.18
C GLU A 48 4.09 7.00 -33.76
N ARG A 49 3.14 6.98 -32.82
CA ARG A 49 3.41 7.29 -31.41
C ARG A 49 4.40 6.32 -30.77
N ALA A 50 4.34 5.04 -31.14
CA ALA A 50 5.31 4.05 -30.69
C ALA A 50 6.70 4.29 -31.28
N LEU A 51 6.79 4.64 -32.57
CA LEU A 51 8.04 5.02 -33.24
C LEU A 51 8.66 6.28 -32.61
N GLU A 52 7.86 7.30 -32.31
CA GLU A 52 8.32 8.52 -31.60
C GLU A 52 8.87 8.18 -30.21
N LEU A 53 8.18 7.31 -29.47
CA LEU A 53 8.64 6.83 -28.17
C LEU A 53 10.00 6.15 -28.29
N VAL A 54 10.16 5.24 -29.25
CA VAL A 54 11.45 4.56 -29.50
C VAL A 54 12.53 5.55 -29.92
N ALA A 55 12.22 6.49 -30.82
CA ALA A 55 13.16 7.48 -31.32
C ALA A 55 13.72 8.38 -30.19
N ARG A 56 12.91 8.72 -29.18
CA ARG A 56 13.39 9.45 -27.98
C ARG A 56 14.47 8.70 -27.19
N HIS A 57 14.57 7.39 -27.35
CA HIS A 57 15.56 6.55 -26.68
C HIS A 57 16.70 6.12 -27.61
N ALA A 58 16.66 6.51 -28.88
CA ALA A 58 17.68 6.12 -29.84
C ALA A 58 19.06 6.64 -29.41
N GLY A 59 20.03 5.74 -29.30
CA GLY A 59 21.40 6.06 -28.87
C GLY A 59 21.58 6.21 -27.35
N LEU A 60 20.50 6.15 -26.56
CA LEU A 60 20.61 6.12 -25.11
C LEU A 60 21.01 4.71 -24.63
N THR A 61 21.88 4.67 -23.63
CA THR A 61 22.31 3.44 -22.94
C THR A 61 21.99 3.46 -21.45
N ASP A 62 21.42 4.55 -20.96
CA ASP A 62 21.09 4.78 -19.56
C ASP A 62 19.97 5.84 -19.46
N LEU A 63 19.46 6.06 -18.25
CA LEU A 63 18.57 7.15 -17.91
C LEU A 63 19.38 8.46 -17.85
N ALA A 64 18.98 9.43 -18.69
CA ALA A 64 19.57 10.75 -18.74
C ALA A 64 18.84 11.75 -17.81
N ASP A 65 19.61 12.64 -17.17
CA ASP A 65 19.09 13.76 -16.36
C ASP A 65 18.17 14.68 -17.18
N GLY A 66 17.13 15.23 -16.55
CA GLY A 66 16.07 15.99 -17.23
C GLY A 66 15.22 15.18 -18.24
N GLY A 67 15.51 13.88 -18.41
CA GLY A 67 14.90 13.05 -19.44
C GLY A 67 13.61 12.37 -19.00
N ARG A 68 12.81 11.99 -20.01
CA ARG A 68 11.59 11.17 -19.85
C ARG A 68 11.82 9.83 -20.53
N HIS A 69 11.99 8.80 -19.72
CA HIS A 69 12.43 7.49 -20.17
C HIS A 69 11.32 6.45 -20.01
N GLN A 70 11.29 5.53 -20.94
CA GLN A 70 10.55 4.28 -20.86
C GLN A 70 11.55 3.17 -20.67
N VAL A 71 11.33 2.35 -19.65
CA VAL A 71 12.12 1.16 -19.37
C VAL A 71 11.23 -0.04 -19.63
N LEU A 72 11.48 -0.75 -20.72
CA LEU A 72 10.72 -1.94 -21.09
C LEU A 72 11.01 -3.08 -20.12
N ILE A 73 9.95 -3.81 -19.80
CA ILE A 73 9.98 -4.99 -18.95
C ILE A 73 9.90 -6.20 -19.87
N GLU A 74 10.97 -6.98 -19.93
CA GLU A 74 10.98 -8.24 -20.65
C GLU A 74 10.92 -9.43 -19.69
N GLN A 75 10.11 -10.41 -20.06
CA GLN A 75 10.04 -11.72 -19.43
C GLN A 75 10.13 -12.78 -20.53
N ASP A 76 11.03 -13.75 -20.39
CA ASP A 76 11.25 -14.84 -21.35
C ASP A 76 11.40 -14.35 -22.81
N GLY A 77 12.16 -13.26 -22.98
CA GLY A 77 12.44 -12.64 -24.29
C GLY A 77 11.25 -11.91 -24.92
N ARG A 78 10.18 -11.65 -24.18
CA ARG A 78 9.01 -10.89 -24.65
C ARG A 78 8.82 -9.64 -23.81
N VAL A 79 8.54 -8.51 -24.47
CA VAL A 79 8.12 -7.28 -23.78
C VAL A 79 6.71 -7.46 -23.23
N VAL A 80 6.57 -7.34 -21.91
CA VAL A 80 5.30 -7.52 -21.19
C VAL A 80 4.77 -6.23 -20.55
N GLY A 81 5.50 -5.12 -20.71
CA GLY A 81 5.12 -3.82 -20.18
C GLY A 81 6.28 -2.84 -20.16
N ASP A 82 6.09 -1.72 -19.48
CA ASP A 82 7.08 -0.66 -19.32
C ASP A 82 6.91 0.08 -18.00
N LEU A 83 8.02 0.68 -17.55
CA LEU A 83 8.05 1.68 -16.50
C LEU A 83 8.33 3.04 -17.14
N PHE A 84 7.59 4.06 -16.74
CA PHE A 84 7.90 5.45 -17.02
C PHE A 84 8.79 6.01 -15.92
N VAL A 85 9.88 6.67 -16.31
CA VAL A 85 10.79 7.39 -15.42
C VAL A 85 11.02 8.80 -15.96
N GLY A 86 10.45 9.80 -15.32
CA GLY A 86 10.74 11.20 -15.59
C GLY A 86 11.72 11.75 -14.57
N LEU A 87 12.93 12.12 -14.99
CA LEU A 87 13.90 12.80 -14.13
C LEU A 87 13.78 14.31 -14.29
N HIS A 88 13.63 15.03 -13.18
CA HIS A 88 13.70 16.50 -13.20
C HIS A 88 15.13 16.95 -13.57
N GLU A 89 15.31 18.14 -14.12
CA GLU A 89 16.60 18.70 -14.63
C GLU A 89 17.77 18.77 -13.61
N HIS A 90 17.54 18.37 -12.36
CA HIS A 90 18.56 18.35 -11.31
C HIS A 90 18.72 16.94 -10.71
N GLY A 91 18.13 15.91 -11.32
CA GLY A 91 18.10 14.52 -10.86
C GLY A 91 17.46 14.25 -9.50
N GLY A 92 17.16 15.28 -8.70
CA GLY A 92 16.72 15.12 -7.32
C GLY A 92 15.31 14.54 -7.16
N VAL A 93 14.45 14.66 -8.18
CA VAL A 93 13.08 14.15 -8.17
C VAL A 93 12.83 13.31 -9.40
N ALA A 94 12.30 12.10 -9.20
CA ALA A 94 11.88 11.19 -10.25
C ALA A 94 10.36 10.94 -10.21
N HIS A 95 9.69 11.04 -11.35
CA HIS A 95 8.34 10.54 -11.53
C HIS A 95 8.37 9.09 -12.01
N LEU A 96 7.61 8.23 -11.34
CA LEU A 96 7.48 6.82 -11.64
C LEU A 96 6.06 6.51 -12.13
N GLY A 97 5.96 5.83 -13.27
CA GLY A 97 4.73 5.22 -13.77
C GLY A 97 5.00 3.79 -14.23
N PHE A 98 3.96 3.00 -14.44
CA PHE A 98 4.09 1.64 -14.95
C PHE A 98 2.85 1.18 -15.69
N THR A 99 3.06 0.40 -16.75
CA THR A 99 2.00 -0.21 -17.54
C THR A 99 2.38 -1.65 -17.87
N LEU A 100 1.50 -2.59 -17.58
CA LEU A 100 1.70 -4.02 -17.88
C LEU A 100 0.62 -4.49 -18.83
N ALA A 101 1.02 -5.31 -19.81
CA ALA A 101 0.09 -6.08 -20.61
C ALA A 101 -0.83 -6.91 -19.71
N ARG A 102 -2.10 -7.06 -20.10
CA ARG A 102 -3.13 -7.74 -19.30
C ARG A 102 -2.66 -9.11 -18.78
N ALA A 103 -2.05 -9.91 -19.65
CA ALA A 103 -1.56 -11.25 -19.33
C ALA A 103 -0.41 -11.28 -18.32
N ALA A 104 0.24 -10.15 -18.03
CA ALA A 104 1.36 -10.02 -17.09
C ALA A 104 0.95 -9.35 -15.76
N GLN A 105 -0.32 -8.95 -15.61
CA GLN A 105 -0.82 -8.35 -14.38
C GLN A 105 -1.04 -9.42 -13.29
N GLY A 106 -1.02 -8.99 -12.02
CA GLY A 106 -1.27 -9.88 -10.86
C GLY A 106 -0.14 -10.85 -10.49
N GLN A 107 0.95 -10.89 -11.25
CA GLN A 107 2.05 -11.87 -11.09
C GLN A 107 3.30 -11.31 -10.38
N GLY A 108 3.19 -10.12 -9.79
CA GLY A 108 4.29 -9.43 -9.13
C GLY A 108 5.33 -8.78 -10.06
N ILE A 109 5.19 -8.89 -11.38
CA ILE A 109 6.15 -8.38 -12.39
C ILE A 109 6.39 -6.88 -12.24
N ALA A 110 5.33 -6.07 -12.19
CA ALA A 110 5.45 -4.62 -12.03
C ALA A 110 6.16 -4.24 -10.73
N THR A 111 5.95 -5.00 -9.65
CA THR A 111 6.59 -4.74 -8.35
C THR A 111 8.06 -5.06 -8.39
N GLU A 112 8.45 -6.18 -9.00
CA GLU A 112 9.85 -6.56 -9.20
C GLU A 112 10.57 -5.52 -10.06
N ALA A 113 10.01 -5.17 -11.22
CA ALA A 113 10.58 -4.20 -12.13
C ALA A 113 10.73 -2.81 -11.48
N ALA A 114 9.66 -2.29 -10.88
CA ALA A 114 9.68 -0.97 -10.25
C ALA A 114 10.61 -0.94 -9.03
N SER A 115 10.72 -2.03 -8.25
CA SER A 115 11.67 -2.10 -7.13
C SER A 115 13.12 -1.97 -7.60
N ALA A 116 13.47 -2.65 -8.71
CA ALA A 116 14.82 -2.60 -9.27
C ALA A 116 15.16 -1.20 -9.82
N VAL A 117 14.23 -0.57 -10.55
CA VAL A 117 14.44 0.81 -11.05
C VAL A 117 14.52 1.80 -9.89
N VAL A 118 13.65 1.72 -8.88
CA VAL A 118 13.72 2.60 -7.71
C VAL A 118 15.06 2.47 -6.98
N ALA A 119 15.59 1.25 -6.84
CA ALA A 119 16.89 1.04 -6.24
C ALA A 119 18.00 1.76 -7.03
N ASP A 120 17.98 1.63 -8.36
CA ASP A 120 18.92 2.33 -9.23
C ASP A 120 18.83 3.86 -9.13
N LEU A 121 17.59 4.39 -9.16
CA LEU A 121 17.31 5.81 -8.98
C LEU A 121 17.91 6.34 -7.68
N VAL A 122 17.68 5.66 -6.55
CA VAL A 122 18.10 6.14 -5.23
C VAL A 122 19.59 5.90 -4.96
N GLU A 123 20.11 4.73 -5.31
CA GLU A 123 21.46 4.30 -4.92
C GLU A 123 22.53 4.77 -5.90
N ARG A 124 22.27 4.71 -7.21
CA ARG A 124 23.24 5.07 -8.24
C ARG A 124 23.05 6.50 -8.74
N LEU A 125 21.82 6.86 -9.13
CA LEU A 125 21.53 8.18 -9.68
C LEU A 125 21.34 9.26 -8.62
N GLY A 126 21.28 8.87 -7.34
CA GLY A 126 21.21 9.82 -6.23
C GLY A 126 19.89 10.58 -6.14
N VAL A 127 18.82 10.05 -6.73
CA VAL A 127 17.48 10.63 -6.65
C VAL A 127 17.08 10.79 -5.19
N HIS A 128 16.76 12.02 -4.80
CA HIS A 128 16.36 12.33 -3.44
C HIS A 128 14.91 11.92 -3.17
N ARG A 129 14.04 11.96 -4.18
CA ARG A 129 12.60 11.72 -4.03
C ARG A 129 11.98 11.08 -5.27
N VAL A 130 11.14 10.08 -5.05
CA VAL A 130 10.33 9.43 -6.09
C VAL A 130 8.87 9.80 -5.86
N VAL A 131 8.17 10.18 -6.93
CA VAL A 131 6.76 10.59 -6.94
C VAL A 131 6.01 9.72 -7.96
N ALA A 132 4.77 9.37 -7.66
CA ALA A 132 3.88 8.67 -8.57
C ALA A 132 2.47 9.24 -8.45
N GLU A 133 1.78 9.30 -9.58
CA GLU A 133 0.43 9.82 -9.70
C GLU A 133 -0.48 8.76 -10.32
N LEU A 134 -1.73 8.70 -9.84
CA LEU A 134 -2.69 7.73 -10.32
C LEU A 134 -4.13 8.17 -10.04
N SER A 135 -5.04 7.72 -10.91
CA SER A 135 -6.48 7.81 -10.64
C SER A 135 -6.84 7.07 -9.34
N PRO A 136 -7.72 7.62 -8.47
CA PRO A 136 -8.22 6.92 -7.28
C PRO A 136 -8.91 5.59 -7.58
N ARG A 137 -9.40 5.39 -8.81
CA ARG A 137 -9.97 4.11 -9.26
C ARG A 137 -8.92 3.00 -9.42
N ASN A 138 -7.62 3.34 -9.49
CA ASN A 138 -6.54 2.40 -9.73
C ASN A 138 -5.97 1.80 -8.43
N LEU A 139 -6.82 1.07 -7.69
CA LEU A 139 -6.43 0.45 -6.41
C LEU A 139 -5.23 -0.50 -6.54
N ALA A 140 -5.08 -1.17 -7.69
CA ALA A 140 -3.95 -2.06 -7.94
C ALA A 140 -2.60 -1.31 -7.96
N SER A 141 -2.57 -0.13 -8.59
CA SER A 141 -1.36 0.71 -8.63
C SER A 141 -1.07 1.32 -7.26
N ALA A 142 -2.10 1.79 -6.53
CA ALA A 142 -1.95 2.30 -5.16
C ALA A 142 -1.28 1.25 -4.26
N ARG A 143 -1.78 0.01 -4.27
CA ARG A 143 -1.20 -1.12 -3.52
C ARG A 143 0.21 -1.48 -3.97
N LEU A 144 0.56 -1.26 -5.23
CA LEU A 144 1.93 -1.47 -5.70
C LEU A 144 2.87 -0.41 -5.13
N LEU A 145 2.50 0.87 -5.23
CA LEU A 145 3.28 2.00 -4.71
C LEU A 145 3.50 1.85 -3.19
N GLU A 146 2.47 1.43 -2.48
CA GLU A 146 2.54 1.10 -1.05
C GLU A 146 3.52 -0.04 -0.73
N ARG A 147 3.56 -1.09 -1.56
CA ARG A 147 4.54 -2.19 -1.43
C ARG A 147 5.98 -1.74 -1.72
N LEU A 148 6.16 -0.76 -2.62
CA LEU A 148 7.46 -0.12 -2.85
C LEU A 148 7.91 0.76 -1.67
N GLY A 149 7.01 1.05 -0.72
CA GLY A 149 7.28 1.87 0.46
C GLY A 149 6.83 3.31 0.34
N MET A 150 6.18 3.67 -0.77
CA MET A 150 5.65 5.00 -0.98
C MET A 150 4.47 5.26 -0.04
N THR A 151 4.34 6.52 0.37
CA THR A 151 3.23 7.02 1.17
C THR A 151 2.32 7.87 0.30
N PHE A 152 1.02 7.70 0.49
CA PHE A 152 0.05 8.69 0.04
C PHE A 152 0.35 10.03 0.72
N GLU A 153 0.39 11.11 -0.05
CA GLU A 153 0.61 12.46 0.48
C GLU A 153 -0.60 13.37 0.26
N VAL A 154 -1.21 13.33 -0.93
CA VAL A 154 -2.34 14.21 -1.25
C VAL A 154 -3.26 13.59 -2.29
N GLU A 155 -4.54 13.89 -2.15
CA GLU A 155 -5.54 13.76 -3.20
C GLU A 155 -5.85 15.15 -3.73
N THR A 156 -5.65 15.36 -5.01
CA THR A 156 -5.97 16.62 -5.68
C THR A 156 -7.28 16.47 -6.43
N HIS A 157 -8.33 17.11 -5.91
CA HIS A 157 -9.67 17.02 -6.48
C HIS A 157 -9.76 17.76 -7.81
N ARG A 158 -10.33 17.09 -8.83
CA ARG A 158 -10.58 17.63 -10.17
C ARG A 158 -9.36 18.33 -10.77
N SER A 159 -8.16 17.83 -10.50
CA SER A 159 -6.91 18.44 -10.94
C SER A 159 -6.45 17.92 -12.30
N PHE A 160 -7.11 16.90 -12.85
CA PHE A 160 -6.70 16.25 -14.08
C PHE A 160 -7.85 16.23 -15.09
N TRP A 161 -7.69 16.90 -16.23
CA TRP A 161 -8.67 16.84 -17.32
C TRP A 161 -8.39 15.64 -18.21
N TRP A 162 -9.35 14.71 -18.28
CA TRP A 162 -9.21 13.47 -19.02
C TRP A 162 -10.54 13.02 -19.64
N ARG A 163 -10.51 12.62 -20.91
CA ARG A 163 -11.67 12.05 -21.64
C ARG A 163 -12.97 12.86 -21.49
N GLY A 164 -12.86 14.18 -21.58
CA GLY A 164 -14.00 15.09 -21.53
C GLY A 164 -14.55 15.38 -20.13
N GLY A 165 -13.84 14.99 -19.07
CA GLY A 165 -14.21 15.29 -17.69
C GLY A 165 -12.99 15.62 -16.81
N TRP A 166 -13.27 16.21 -15.65
CA TRP A 166 -12.29 16.35 -14.59
C TRP A 166 -12.29 15.11 -13.72
N ASP A 167 -11.10 14.59 -13.42
CA ASP A 167 -10.88 13.46 -12.51
C ASP A 167 -9.99 13.89 -11.35
N ASP A 168 -10.10 13.15 -10.26
CA ASP A 168 -9.27 13.30 -9.07
C ASP A 168 -7.93 12.57 -9.30
N ASN A 169 -6.89 12.97 -8.58
CA ASN A 169 -5.56 12.37 -8.69
C ASN A 169 -4.97 12.10 -7.32
N LEU A 170 -4.50 10.88 -7.09
CA LEU A 170 -3.75 10.53 -5.89
C LEU A 170 -2.26 10.74 -6.16
N VAL A 171 -1.56 11.31 -5.19
CA VAL A 171 -0.11 11.48 -5.23
C VAL A 171 0.52 10.63 -4.13
N TYR A 172 1.42 9.75 -4.54
CA TYR A 172 2.28 8.96 -3.66
C TYR A 172 3.71 9.42 -3.81
N ALA A 173 4.47 9.41 -2.72
CA ALA A 173 5.88 9.68 -2.79
C ALA A 173 6.70 8.97 -1.71
N MET A 174 8.01 8.95 -1.92
CA MET A 174 8.99 8.61 -0.89
C MET A 174 10.30 9.34 -1.17
N SER A 175 10.96 9.78 -0.11
CA SER A 175 12.36 10.19 -0.15
C SER A 175 13.28 8.97 -0.19
N ALA A 176 14.53 9.18 -0.61
CA ALA A 176 15.60 8.20 -0.51
C ALA A 176 15.76 7.65 0.93
N ALA A 177 15.61 8.51 1.93
CA ALA A 177 15.68 8.10 3.33
C ALA A 177 14.50 7.18 3.73
N GLN A 178 13.28 7.52 3.31
CA GLN A 178 12.10 6.67 3.52
C GLN A 178 12.22 5.34 2.78
N TRP A 179 12.74 5.33 1.55
CA TRP A 179 12.98 4.10 0.80
C TRP A 179 13.99 3.19 1.52
N ARG A 180 15.12 3.72 2.01
CA ARG A 180 16.08 2.94 2.81
C ARG A 180 15.44 2.40 4.08
N ALA A 181 14.74 3.25 4.83
CA ALA A 181 14.02 2.85 6.04
C ALA A 181 12.90 1.82 5.80
N TRP A 182 12.29 1.83 4.60
CA TRP A 182 11.35 0.80 4.16
C TRP A 182 12.07 -0.49 3.80
N ARG A 183 13.14 -0.42 2.99
CA ARG A 183 13.94 -1.57 2.58
C ARG A 183 14.47 -2.34 3.78
N ASP A 184 15.01 -1.60 4.76
CA ASP A 184 15.69 -2.10 5.96
C ASP A 184 14.72 -2.40 7.11
N ARG A 185 13.40 -2.23 6.91
CA ARG A 185 12.40 -2.57 7.93
C ARG A 185 12.47 -4.07 8.28
N PRO A 186 12.13 -4.46 9.51
CA PRO A 186 12.11 -5.87 9.86
C PRO A 186 11.04 -6.62 9.06
N ARG A 187 11.39 -7.78 8.48
CA ARG A 187 10.48 -8.62 7.67
C ARG A 187 10.16 -9.96 8.31
N THR A 188 10.92 -10.34 9.33
CA THR A 188 10.74 -11.59 10.07
C THR A 188 9.73 -11.39 11.21
N PRO A 189 9.06 -12.46 11.67
CA PRO A 189 8.28 -12.42 12.89
C PRO A 189 9.11 -11.85 14.05
N PRO A 190 8.55 -10.97 14.89
CA PRO A 190 9.25 -10.47 16.07
C PRO A 190 9.44 -11.59 17.11
N THR A 191 10.40 -11.43 17.99
CA THR A 191 10.59 -12.37 19.12
C THR A 191 9.50 -12.16 20.15
N ASP A 192 9.20 -10.90 20.45
CA ASP A 192 8.26 -10.51 21.49
C ASP A 192 7.17 -9.58 20.94
N VAL A 193 5.93 -9.79 21.43
CA VAL A 193 4.77 -8.95 21.13
C VAL A 193 4.05 -8.70 22.44
N ARG A 194 3.77 -7.44 22.75
CA ARG A 194 3.13 -7.03 24.00
C ARG A 194 2.00 -6.03 23.75
N LEU A 195 0.97 -6.14 24.57
CA LEU A 195 -0.01 -5.06 24.75
C LEU A 195 0.50 -4.17 25.88
N VAL A 196 0.70 -2.89 25.60
CA VAL A 196 1.27 -1.94 26.55
C VAL A 196 0.32 -0.78 26.81
N GLU A 197 0.40 -0.22 28.01
CA GLU A 197 -0.36 0.96 28.39
C GLU A 197 0.07 2.19 27.57
N ILE A 198 -0.91 3.04 27.28
CA ILE A 198 -0.70 4.32 26.63
C ILE A 198 -0.87 5.40 27.69
N THR A 199 0.18 6.18 27.90
CA THR A 199 0.22 7.24 28.92
C THR A 199 0.32 8.61 28.23
N ASP A 200 0.17 9.68 29.01
CA ASP A 200 0.40 11.06 28.57
C ASP A 200 1.84 11.29 28.04
N ASP A 201 2.81 10.56 28.59
CA ASP A 201 4.20 10.58 28.12
C ASP A 201 4.41 9.77 26.82
N THR A 202 3.64 8.70 26.61
CA THR A 202 3.90 7.74 25.51
C THR A 202 2.96 7.86 24.31
N PHE A 203 1.80 8.50 24.42
CA PHE A 203 0.76 8.46 23.38
C PHE A 203 1.24 8.93 21.99
N ARG A 204 2.17 9.90 21.93
CA ARG A 204 2.71 10.43 20.66
C ARG A 204 3.46 9.36 19.85
N ARG A 205 3.94 8.28 20.47
CA ARG A 205 4.55 7.16 19.75
C ARG A 205 3.50 6.45 18.88
N TRP A 206 2.27 6.33 19.37
CA TRP A 206 1.20 5.59 18.70
C TRP A 206 0.42 6.42 17.70
N THR A 207 0.42 7.75 17.79
CA THR A 207 -0.21 8.60 16.76
C THR A 207 0.44 8.45 15.38
N ARG A 208 1.65 7.88 15.32
CA ARG A 208 2.37 7.59 14.07
C ARG A 208 2.06 6.21 13.49
N VAL A 209 1.45 5.32 14.29
CA VAL A 209 1.03 3.99 13.85
C VAL A 209 -0.09 4.17 12.84
N GLY A 210 0.11 3.61 11.65
CA GLY A 210 -0.83 3.79 10.55
C GLY A 210 -0.81 2.63 9.57
N VAL A 211 -1.98 2.35 9.02
CA VAL A 211 -2.14 1.41 7.92
C VAL A 211 -1.81 2.07 6.58
N HIS A 212 -1.74 1.27 5.54
CA HIS A 212 -1.67 1.76 4.17
C HIS A 212 -2.91 2.62 3.83
N HIS A 213 -2.77 3.61 2.95
CA HIS A 213 -3.90 4.48 2.57
C HIS A 213 -5.05 3.66 1.99
N THR A 214 -4.73 2.63 1.20
CA THR A 214 -5.73 1.68 0.67
C THR A 214 -6.50 0.90 1.74
N GLN A 215 -6.03 0.91 2.99
CA GLN A 215 -6.65 0.26 4.15
C GLN A 215 -7.35 1.26 5.09
N GLN A 216 -7.14 2.57 4.96
CA GLN A 216 -7.67 3.58 5.89
C GLN A 216 -9.20 3.64 5.92
N ARG A 217 -9.88 3.21 4.85
CA ARG A 217 -11.34 3.08 4.82
C ARG A 217 -11.90 1.99 5.74
N PHE A 218 -11.05 1.08 6.23
CA PHE A 218 -11.44 -0.04 7.08
C PHE A 218 -11.15 0.16 8.55
N VAL A 219 -10.33 1.17 8.88
CA VAL A 219 -9.95 1.45 10.25
C VAL A 219 -9.53 2.91 10.36
N ALA A 220 -10.15 3.65 11.27
CA ALA A 220 -9.75 5.03 11.50
C ALA A 220 -8.41 5.11 12.23
N THR A 221 -7.78 6.27 12.15
CA THR A 221 -6.44 6.51 12.71
C THR A 221 -6.42 6.37 14.23
N VAL A 222 -5.24 6.14 14.81
CA VAL A 222 -5.06 6.12 16.27
C VAL A 222 -5.47 7.45 16.91
N GLN A 223 -5.25 8.57 16.23
CA GLN A 223 -5.70 9.88 16.69
C GLN A 223 -7.23 9.94 16.80
N GLN A 224 -7.94 9.49 15.76
CA GLN A 224 -9.40 9.41 15.81
C GLN A 224 -9.86 8.45 16.90
N SER A 225 -9.17 7.31 17.09
CA SER A 225 -9.49 6.37 18.18
C SER A 225 -9.37 7.01 19.56
N PHE A 226 -8.41 7.89 19.79
CA PHE A 226 -8.33 8.64 21.05
C PHE A 226 -9.51 9.61 21.24
N VAL A 227 -9.98 10.24 20.16
CA VAL A 227 -11.19 11.09 20.22
C VAL A 227 -12.41 10.23 20.51
N ASP A 228 -12.57 9.10 19.82
CA ASP A 228 -13.68 8.17 20.02
C ASP A 228 -13.69 7.61 21.45
N ALA A 229 -12.52 7.35 22.04
CA ALA A 229 -12.39 6.90 23.43
C ALA A 229 -12.83 7.95 24.47
N LEU A 230 -12.73 9.25 24.15
CA LEU A 230 -13.24 10.33 25.01
C LEU A 230 -14.76 10.45 24.93
N PHE A 231 -15.37 10.02 23.83
CA PHE A 231 -16.80 10.11 23.56
C PHE A 231 -17.36 8.78 23.05
N PRO A 232 -17.27 7.70 23.86
CA PRO A 232 -17.49 6.34 23.36
C PRO A 232 -18.97 6.00 23.13
N GLY A 233 -19.89 6.91 23.47
CA GLY A 233 -21.32 6.71 23.30
C GLY A 233 -21.89 5.65 24.24
N THR A 234 -22.96 4.99 23.79
CA THR A 234 -23.69 3.97 24.55
C THR A 234 -24.02 2.78 23.67
N ARG A 235 -24.04 1.57 24.24
CA ARG A 235 -24.57 0.36 23.60
C ARG A 235 -25.69 -0.19 24.47
N ASP A 236 -26.86 -0.42 23.89
CA ASP A 236 -28.07 -0.83 24.63
C ASP A 236 -28.41 0.09 25.82
N GLY A 237 -28.15 1.40 25.67
CA GLY A 237 -28.36 2.40 26.71
C GLY A 237 -27.29 2.41 27.82
N VAL A 238 -26.28 1.54 27.74
CA VAL A 238 -25.17 1.47 28.69
C VAL A 238 -23.98 2.28 28.17
N PRO A 239 -23.44 3.23 28.96
CA PRO A 239 -22.22 3.95 28.60
C PRO A 239 -21.05 3.00 28.34
N LEU A 240 -20.37 3.21 27.21
CA LEU A 240 -19.16 2.47 26.87
C LEU A 240 -17.95 3.07 27.62
N VAL A 241 -17.00 2.22 28.00
CA VAL A 241 -15.71 2.64 28.55
C VAL A 241 -14.63 2.06 27.64
N ALA A 242 -13.87 2.95 26.97
CA ALA A 242 -12.83 2.54 26.05
C ALA A 242 -11.51 2.28 26.77
N ASP A 243 -10.95 1.09 26.57
CA ASP A 243 -9.58 0.74 26.93
C ASP A 243 -8.72 0.80 25.66
N CYS A 244 -7.67 1.62 25.68
CA CYS A 244 -6.69 1.71 24.59
C CYS A 244 -5.36 1.07 25.00
N ARG A 245 -4.76 0.27 24.12
CA ARG A 245 -3.41 -0.29 24.30
C ARG A 245 -2.57 -0.15 23.03
N GLY A 246 -1.29 0.12 23.23
CA GLY A 246 -0.29 0.00 22.18
C GLY A 246 0.06 -1.45 21.95
N ILE A 247 0.41 -1.80 20.71
CA ILE A 247 1.04 -3.08 20.39
C ILE A 247 2.52 -2.79 20.15
N GLU A 248 3.38 -3.31 21.01
CA GLU A 248 4.83 -3.29 20.82
C GLU A 248 5.31 -4.61 20.23
N ALA A 249 6.24 -4.55 19.28
CA ALA A 249 6.94 -5.71 18.73
C ALA A 249 8.45 -5.48 18.84
N ASP A 250 9.14 -6.30 19.62
CA ASP A 250 10.56 -6.14 19.97
C ASP A 250 10.91 -4.72 20.49
N GLY A 251 9.97 -4.08 21.19
CA GLY A 251 10.10 -2.71 21.75
C GLY A 251 9.66 -1.58 20.82
N ASP A 252 9.36 -1.87 19.56
CA ASP A 252 8.93 -0.88 18.57
C ASP A 252 7.39 -0.72 18.51
N PRO A 253 6.89 0.52 18.27
CA PRO A 253 5.52 0.75 17.81
C PRO A 253 5.12 -0.17 16.66
N ALA A 254 4.18 -1.08 16.89
CA ALA A 254 3.77 -2.04 15.86
C ALA A 254 2.27 -2.04 15.58
N GLY A 255 1.44 -1.48 16.47
CA GLY A 255 0.00 -1.48 16.29
C GLY A 255 -0.74 -0.81 17.43
N PHE A 256 -2.06 -0.88 17.36
CA PHE A 256 -2.98 -0.29 18.32
C PHE A 256 -4.21 -1.17 18.47
N LEU A 257 -4.72 -1.26 19.70
CA LEU A 257 -5.90 -2.02 20.06
C LEU A 257 -6.79 -1.19 20.98
N MET A 258 -8.10 -1.19 20.72
CA MET A 258 -9.12 -0.51 21.53
C MET A 258 -10.33 -1.41 21.69
N TRP A 259 -10.83 -1.51 22.91
CA TRP A 259 -12.03 -2.31 23.19
C TRP A 259 -12.85 -1.67 24.31
N SER A 260 -14.06 -2.16 24.50
CA SER A 260 -14.88 -1.88 25.69
C SER A 260 -15.27 -3.21 26.32
N GLU A 261 -15.28 -3.27 27.66
CA GLU A 261 -15.84 -4.40 28.44
C GLU A 261 -17.24 -4.10 28.97
N SER A 262 -17.82 -2.95 28.64
CA SER A 262 -19.19 -2.63 29.01
C SER A 262 -20.15 -3.73 28.53
N PRO A 263 -21.20 -4.07 29.32
CA PRO A 263 -22.19 -5.07 28.96
C PRO A 263 -22.79 -4.86 27.56
N PRO A 264 -23.25 -5.95 26.89
CA PRO A 264 -23.35 -7.31 27.41
C PRO A 264 -22.06 -8.13 27.32
N ARG A 265 -21.08 -7.70 26.50
CA ARG A 265 -19.90 -8.50 26.14
C ARG A 265 -18.73 -7.57 25.78
N PRO A 266 -17.47 -8.02 25.97
CA PRO A 266 -16.33 -7.31 25.42
C PRO A 266 -16.46 -7.13 23.91
N TYR A 267 -16.24 -5.90 23.46
CA TYR A 267 -16.31 -5.53 22.06
C TYR A 267 -14.97 -4.91 21.62
N LEU A 268 -14.28 -5.60 20.71
CA LEU A 268 -13.07 -5.12 20.05
C LEU A 268 -13.48 -4.07 19.02
N TRP A 269 -13.19 -2.81 19.33
CA TRP A 269 -13.64 -1.67 18.53
C TRP A 269 -12.59 -1.23 17.51
N ARG A 270 -11.32 -1.16 17.90
CA ARG A 270 -10.24 -0.83 16.95
C ARG A 270 -9.10 -1.80 17.05
N PHE A 271 -8.64 -2.19 15.87
CA PHE A 271 -7.47 -3.01 15.76
C PHE A 271 -6.72 -2.71 14.47
N LEU A 272 -5.46 -2.28 14.59
CA LEU A 272 -4.59 -2.11 13.45
C LEU A 272 -3.14 -2.48 13.77
N VAL A 273 -2.44 -2.96 12.74
CA VAL A 273 -1.00 -3.18 12.73
C VAL A 273 -0.38 -2.19 11.75
N ASP A 274 0.67 -1.50 12.19
CA ASP A 274 1.40 -0.52 11.40
C ASP A 274 1.85 -1.13 10.07
N ARG A 275 1.71 -0.38 8.98
CA ARG A 275 2.07 -0.81 7.62
C ARG A 275 3.50 -1.32 7.50
N ARG A 276 4.44 -0.83 8.32
CA ARG A 276 5.84 -1.30 8.34
C ARG A 276 6.01 -2.64 9.04
N HIS A 277 5.01 -3.07 9.81
CA HIS A 277 5.01 -4.27 10.65
C HIS A 277 4.02 -5.35 10.16
N GLN A 278 3.23 -5.10 9.11
CA GLN A 278 2.30 -6.07 8.54
C GLN A 278 3.01 -7.30 7.95
N GLY A 279 2.31 -8.44 7.93
CA GLY A 279 2.85 -9.71 7.40
C GLY A 279 3.81 -10.45 8.34
N ARG A 280 4.01 -9.96 9.56
CA ARG A 280 4.97 -10.52 10.54
C ARG A 280 4.32 -11.33 11.67
N GLY A 281 3.03 -11.68 11.55
CA GLY A 281 2.27 -12.40 12.59
C GLY A 281 1.91 -11.58 13.84
N ILE A 282 2.26 -10.29 13.89
CA ILE A 282 1.99 -9.39 15.03
C ILE A 282 0.50 -9.30 15.34
N GLY A 283 -0.33 -9.12 14.31
CA GLY A 283 -1.77 -9.01 14.51
C GLY A 283 -2.35 -10.25 15.19
N ARG A 284 -1.97 -11.45 14.74
CA ARG A 284 -2.46 -12.67 15.37
C ARG A 284 -2.04 -12.77 16.84
N ARG A 285 -0.76 -12.52 17.13
CA ARG A 285 -0.24 -12.57 18.51
C ARG A 285 -0.90 -11.52 19.42
N ALA A 286 -1.12 -10.30 18.93
CA ALA A 286 -1.78 -9.25 19.69
C ALA A 286 -3.24 -9.59 20.00
N LEU A 287 -3.96 -10.15 19.03
CA LEU A 287 -5.33 -10.63 19.22
C LEU A 287 -5.37 -11.79 20.23
N ASP A 288 -4.45 -12.74 20.14
CA ASP A 288 -4.36 -13.86 21.09
C ASP A 288 -4.11 -13.38 22.53
N LEU A 289 -3.28 -12.35 22.72
CA LEU A 289 -3.05 -11.71 24.02
C LEU A 289 -4.33 -11.07 24.57
N TRP A 290 -5.07 -10.34 23.73
CA TRP A 290 -6.34 -9.73 24.13
C TRP A 290 -7.39 -10.79 24.47
N VAL A 291 -7.55 -11.82 23.64
CA VAL A 291 -8.45 -12.96 23.86
C VAL A 291 -8.14 -13.66 25.19
N ARG A 292 -6.85 -13.90 25.48
CA ARG A 292 -6.42 -14.47 26.75
C ARG A 292 -6.79 -13.59 27.92
N ALA A 293 -6.57 -12.28 27.83
CA ALA A 293 -6.93 -11.33 28.88
C ALA A 293 -8.46 -11.31 29.14
N MET A 294 -9.28 -11.34 28.09
CA MET A 294 -10.75 -11.38 28.24
C MET A 294 -11.21 -12.69 28.91
N ARG A 295 -10.60 -13.82 28.53
CA ARG A 295 -10.87 -15.12 29.17
C ARG A 295 -10.47 -15.12 30.65
N GLU A 296 -9.29 -14.61 30.98
CA GLU A 296 -8.80 -14.53 32.37
C GLU A 296 -9.68 -13.62 33.25
N ARG A 297 -10.38 -12.64 32.63
CA ARG A 297 -11.38 -11.78 33.29
C ARG A 297 -12.77 -12.41 33.39
N GLY A 298 -12.95 -13.65 32.91
CA GLY A 298 -14.19 -14.42 33.07
C GLY A 298 -15.20 -14.26 31.94
N HIS A 299 -14.85 -13.60 30.83
CA HIS A 299 -15.74 -13.48 29.68
C HIS A 299 -15.81 -14.80 28.91
N ALA A 300 -17.01 -15.22 28.54
CA ALA A 300 -17.24 -16.44 27.76
C ALA A 300 -17.20 -16.19 26.25
N GLU A 301 -17.57 -14.98 25.81
CA GLU A 301 -17.65 -14.59 24.41
C GLU A 301 -17.18 -13.15 24.25
N ALA A 302 -16.69 -12.81 23.07
CA ALA A 302 -16.31 -11.45 22.68
C ALA A 302 -16.82 -11.12 21.28
N GLU A 303 -16.94 -9.83 20.98
CA GLU A 303 -17.49 -9.32 19.72
C GLU A 303 -16.54 -8.37 19.01
N THR A 304 -16.72 -8.24 17.70
CA THR A 304 -16.11 -7.23 16.84
C THR A 304 -17.03 -7.03 15.64
N SER A 305 -16.90 -5.91 14.94
CA SER A 305 -17.48 -5.76 13.60
C SER A 305 -16.41 -5.37 12.57
N TRP A 306 -16.75 -5.51 11.30
CA TRP A 306 -15.92 -4.98 10.21
C TRP A 306 -16.72 -4.65 8.95
N VAL A 307 -16.22 -3.70 8.17
CA VAL A 307 -16.70 -3.43 6.81
C VAL A 307 -16.43 -4.63 5.89
N GLN A 308 -17.46 -5.15 5.23
CA GLN A 308 -17.34 -6.18 4.21
C GLN A 308 -17.04 -5.56 2.84
N ALA A 309 -15.75 -5.44 2.50
CA ALA A 309 -15.35 -5.04 1.15
C ALA A 309 -14.02 -5.70 0.72
N PRO A 310 -13.70 -5.72 -0.59
CA PRO A 310 -12.45 -6.29 -1.08
C PRO A 310 -11.20 -5.68 -0.40
N GLY A 311 -10.37 -6.56 0.18
CA GLY A 311 -9.18 -6.17 0.96
C GLY A 311 -9.46 -5.74 2.40
N GLY A 312 -10.69 -5.92 2.89
CA GLY A 312 -11.04 -5.73 4.30
C GLY A 312 -10.51 -6.85 5.20
N PRO A 313 -10.74 -6.76 6.52
CA PRO A 313 -10.14 -7.63 7.51
C PRO A 313 -10.88 -8.97 7.72
N GLU A 314 -11.95 -9.24 6.98
CA GLU A 314 -12.82 -10.41 7.16
C GLU A 314 -12.04 -11.74 7.21
N ALA A 315 -11.17 -11.99 6.24
CA ALA A 315 -10.37 -13.21 6.20
C ALA A 315 -9.48 -13.38 7.45
N PHE A 316 -9.00 -12.27 8.02
CA PHE A 316 -8.19 -12.29 9.24
C PHE A 316 -9.04 -12.65 10.47
N TYR A 317 -10.23 -12.08 10.61
CA TYR A 317 -11.12 -12.37 11.74
C TYR A 317 -11.68 -13.80 11.68
N LEU A 318 -12.10 -14.26 10.49
CA LEU A 318 -12.55 -15.64 10.28
C LEU A 318 -11.45 -16.65 10.62
N ALA A 319 -10.22 -16.42 10.14
CA ALA A 319 -9.07 -17.25 10.50
C ALA A 319 -8.72 -17.21 12.00
N SER A 320 -9.20 -16.19 12.72
CA SER A 320 -9.06 -16.03 14.16
C SER A 320 -10.22 -16.59 14.98
N GLY A 321 -11.17 -17.27 14.32
CA GLY A 321 -12.26 -17.99 14.97
C GLY A 321 -13.50 -17.14 15.22
N PHE A 322 -13.53 -15.88 14.75
CA PHE A 322 -14.76 -15.09 14.77
C PHE A 322 -15.76 -15.67 13.76
N VAL A 323 -17.02 -15.73 14.17
CA VAL A 323 -18.13 -16.21 13.37
C VAL A 323 -19.14 -15.06 13.18
N PRO A 324 -19.46 -14.66 11.94
CA PRO A 324 -20.47 -13.64 11.68
C PRO A 324 -21.82 -14.05 12.28
N THR A 325 -22.52 -13.11 12.91
CA THR A 325 -23.83 -13.36 13.54
C THR A 325 -24.99 -13.26 12.54
N GLY A 326 -24.75 -12.61 11.39
CA GLY A 326 -25.78 -12.21 10.42
C GLY A 326 -26.37 -10.82 10.71
N GLU A 327 -26.05 -10.22 11.86
CA GLU A 327 -26.44 -8.86 12.22
C GLU A 327 -25.41 -7.86 11.66
N HIS A 328 -25.87 -6.61 11.48
CA HIS A 328 -25.01 -5.51 11.06
C HIS A 328 -25.09 -4.36 12.07
N ASP A 329 -23.95 -3.70 12.28
CA ASP A 329 -23.79 -2.52 13.13
C ASP A 329 -23.16 -1.41 12.30
N ASP A 330 -23.88 -0.30 12.08
CA ASP A 330 -23.47 0.80 11.19
C ASP A 330 -22.97 0.36 9.80
N GLY A 331 -23.55 -0.72 9.25
CA GLY A 331 -23.17 -1.28 7.94
C GLY A 331 -21.97 -2.23 7.97
N GLU A 332 -21.42 -2.51 9.15
CA GLU A 332 -20.39 -3.51 9.39
C GLU A 332 -21.00 -4.85 9.81
N ALA A 333 -20.40 -5.97 9.39
CA ALA A 333 -20.85 -7.29 9.81
C ALA A 333 -20.41 -7.56 11.26
N LEU A 334 -21.37 -7.83 12.15
CA LEU A 334 -21.09 -8.20 13.52
C LEU A 334 -20.64 -9.67 13.59
N ALA A 335 -19.63 -9.95 14.40
CA ALA A 335 -19.12 -11.29 14.62
C ALA A 335 -18.79 -11.58 16.07
N ARG A 336 -18.89 -12.86 16.44
CA ARG A 336 -18.67 -13.37 17.79
C ARG A 336 -17.52 -14.37 17.82
N LEU A 337 -16.74 -14.32 18.89
CA LEU A 337 -15.72 -15.29 19.22
C LEU A 337 -16.07 -15.95 20.55
N ARG A 338 -16.07 -17.27 20.60
CA ARG A 338 -16.12 -18.02 21.86
C ARG A 338 -14.72 -18.03 22.47
N LEU A 339 -14.65 -17.63 23.73
CA LEU A 339 -13.40 -17.58 24.48
C LEU A 339 -13.12 -18.90 25.20
N GLY A 340 -14.06 -19.86 25.25
CA GLY A 340 -13.95 -21.17 25.90
C GLY A 340 -13.86 -22.34 24.94
#